data_AF-A0A2H0LPP4-F1
#
_entry.id   AF-A0A2H0LPP4-F1
#
_cell.length_a   1.000
_cell.length_b   1.000
_cell.length_c   1.000
_cell.angle_alpha   90.00
_cell.angle_beta   90.00
_cell.angle_gamma   90.00
#
_symmetry.space_group_name_H-M   'P 1'
#
loop_
_entity.id
_entity.type
_entity.pdbx_description
1 polymer ?
#
loop_
_entity_poly.entity_id
_entity_poly.type
_entity_poly.pdbx_seq_one_letter_code
_entity_poly.pdbx_strand_id
1 'polypeptide(L)'
;MIIKFGRLYYMRFKLICACLIGLALSSTPPAYSADNALSRLSQEELGRTFQTVVVHSLTRMQTVFDQKKYKLKAMNDSMKRTLEAAETLINTGDYDFAQMKLREALGIYHDNVLAELMLADILQARGKRKEAAQTYLTFLKKAEQASQLTQDILNFESRVVINEYIRRQLKTQNIQMPKAKGERSLSLNKRLAWQKDSPLRALLASALPLTVLIGIPFLIYGQATSSFFLKKPTFKTLLVYFYLAVLFTYGVWIAHLFLKLPVLIEPVENEMLLWLGLGLMTALGRFIQIKILEGKRVKEDPLYMPCPHCKKLILRLAAVCPHCNQSL
;
A
#
# COMPACT_ATOMS: atom_id res chain seq x y z
N MET A 1 -6.68 23.56 -38.69
CA MET A 1 -6.25 22.20 -38.27
C MET A 1 -5.84 22.16 -36.79
N ILE A 2 -6.60 22.79 -35.87
CA ILE A 2 -6.29 22.81 -34.42
C ILE A 2 -7.53 22.50 -33.54
N ILE A 3 -8.74 22.53 -34.11
CA ILE A 3 -9.99 22.38 -33.35
C ILE A 3 -10.46 20.91 -33.24
N LYS A 4 -9.83 19.95 -33.94
CA LYS A 4 -10.20 18.51 -33.87
C LYS A 4 -9.49 17.72 -32.76
N PHE A 5 -8.48 18.26 -32.08
CA PHE A 5 -7.78 17.56 -30.98
C PHE A 5 -8.45 17.71 -29.60
N GLY A 6 -9.33 18.69 -29.41
CA GLY A 6 -9.99 18.95 -28.11
C GLY A 6 -11.13 18.00 -27.74
N ARG A 7 -11.80 17.36 -28.71
CA ARG A 7 -12.94 16.47 -28.44
C ARG A 7 -12.55 15.04 -28.06
N LEU A 8 -11.36 14.56 -28.46
CA LEU A 8 -10.89 13.22 -28.09
C LEU A 8 -10.38 13.14 -26.64
N TYR A 9 -9.82 14.24 -26.11
CA TYR A 9 -9.38 14.31 -24.72
C TYR A 9 -10.56 14.46 -23.74
N TYR A 10 -11.62 15.16 -24.13
CA TYR A 10 -12.80 15.39 -23.27
C TYR A 10 -13.67 14.12 -23.09
N MET A 11 -13.72 13.23 -24.09
CA MET A 11 -14.40 11.94 -23.95
C MET A 11 -13.59 10.90 -23.16
N ARG A 12 -12.26 10.90 -23.29
CA ARG A 12 -11.39 10.04 -22.46
C ARG A 12 -11.42 10.43 -20.98
N PHE A 13 -11.54 11.72 -20.67
CA PHE A 13 -11.66 12.19 -19.28
C PHE A 13 -13.02 11.81 -18.64
N LYS A 14 -14.12 11.84 -19.40
CA LYS A 14 -15.44 11.36 -18.91
C LYS A 14 -15.49 9.84 -18.73
N LEU A 15 -14.81 9.05 -19.57
CA LEU A 15 -14.71 7.60 -19.38
C LEU A 15 -13.86 7.24 -18.14
N ILE A 16 -12.79 8.01 -17.88
CA ILE A 16 -11.94 7.83 -16.69
C ILE A 16 -12.69 8.24 -15.41
N CYS A 17 -13.49 9.32 -15.44
CA CYS A 17 -14.32 9.71 -14.29
C CYS A 17 -15.50 8.74 -14.04
N ALA A 18 -16.10 8.15 -15.08
CA ALA A 18 -17.12 7.11 -14.92
C ALA A 18 -16.54 5.79 -14.39
N CYS A 19 -15.32 5.41 -14.79
CA CYS A 19 -14.60 4.29 -14.19
C CYS A 19 -14.21 4.56 -12.72
N LEU A 20 -13.84 5.79 -12.37
CA LEU A 20 -13.47 6.14 -10.99
C LEU A 20 -14.66 6.16 -10.02
N ILE A 21 -15.87 6.49 -10.49
CA ILE A 21 -17.10 6.40 -9.67
C ILE A 21 -17.60 4.95 -9.59
N GLY A 22 -17.38 4.13 -10.63
CA GLY A 22 -17.63 2.68 -10.59
C GLY A 22 -16.65 1.89 -9.70
N LEU A 23 -15.43 2.39 -9.50
CA LEU A 23 -14.41 1.80 -8.64
C LEU A 23 -14.55 2.20 -7.16
N ALA A 24 -15.20 3.33 -6.86
CA ALA A 24 -15.44 3.78 -5.48
C ALA A 24 -16.63 3.09 -4.77
N LEU A 25 -17.48 2.38 -5.52
CA LEU A 25 -18.58 1.56 -4.98
C LEU A 25 -18.29 0.05 -4.95
N SER A 26 -17.06 -0.36 -5.29
CA SER A 26 -16.61 -1.76 -5.17
C SER A 26 -15.42 -1.95 -4.23
N SER A 27 -15.02 -0.90 -3.49
CA SER A 27 -13.86 -0.91 -2.61
C SER A 27 -14.15 -1.29 -1.16
N THR A 28 -15.20 -2.07 -0.91
CA THR A 28 -15.09 -3.08 0.15
C THR A 28 -14.66 -4.35 -0.57
N PRO A 29 -13.45 -4.90 -0.34
CA PRO A 29 -13.34 -6.34 -0.52
C PRO A 29 -14.38 -6.88 0.47
N PRO A 30 -15.41 -7.61 0.02
CA PRO A 30 -16.09 -8.46 0.97
C PRO A 30 -14.97 -9.29 1.62
N ALA A 31 -15.16 -9.72 2.86
CA ALA A 31 -14.48 -10.93 3.31
C ALA A 31 -14.97 -12.10 2.43
N TYR A 32 -14.57 -12.09 1.16
CA TYR A 32 -14.91 -13.04 0.13
C TYR A 32 -13.76 -14.04 0.24
N SER A 33 -14.04 -15.15 0.91
CA SER A 33 -13.14 -16.29 0.99
C SER A 33 -12.60 -16.59 -0.42
N ALA A 34 -11.32 -16.32 -0.68
CA ALA A 34 -10.67 -16.69 -1.94
C ALA A 34 -10.90 -18.18 -2.26
N ASP A 35 -11.08 -18.99 -1.22
CA ASP A 35 -11.48 -20.41 -1.28
C ASP A 35 -12.80 -20.66 -2.05
N ASN A 36 -13.81 -19.77 -1.94
CA ASN A 36 -15.10 -19.93 -2.64
C ASN A 36 -15.05 -19.51 -4.12
N ALA A 37 -14.13 -18.62 -4.49
CA ALA A 37 -13.95 -18.20 -5.89
C ALA A 37 -13.11 -19.22 -6.67
N LEU A 38 -12.00 -19.67 -6.08
CA LEU A 38 -11.11 -20.66 -6.71
C LEU A 38 -11.74 -22.04 -6.81
N SER A 39 -12.59 -22.43 -5.85
CA SER A 39 -13.32 -23.71 -5.89
C SER A 39 -14.29 -23.82 -7.07
N ARG A 40 -14.77 -22.69 -7.62
CA ARG A 40 -15.69 -22.65 -8.76
C ARG A 40 -15.00 -22.72 -10.13
N LEU A 41 -13.68 -22.47 -10.18
CA LEU A 41 -12.93 -22.56 -11.43
C LEU A 41 -12.89 -23.99 -11.93
N SER A 42 -13.01 -24.17 -13.24
CA SER A 42 -12.66 -25.43 -13.89
C SER A 42 -11.17 -25.76 -13.68
N GLN A 43 -10.76 -27.00 -13.95
CA GLN A 43 -9.33 -27.35 -13.86
C GLN A 43 -8.51 -26.48 -14.81
N GLU A 44 -8.94 -26.36 -16.07
CA GLU A 44 -8.21 -25.61 -17.08
C GLU A 44 -8.02 -24.12 -16.70
N GLU A 45 -9.05 -23.48 -16.15
CA GLU A 45 -8.96 -22.09 -15.67
C GLU A 45 -8.02 -21.96 -14.46
N LEU A 46 -8.08 -22.91 -13.53
CA LEU A 46 -7.16 -22.93 -12.40
C LEU A 46 -5.71 -23.13 -12.86
N GLY A 47 -5.47 -23.99 -13.86
CA GLY A 47 -4.17 -24.19 -14.47
C GLY A 47 -3.62 -22.91 -15.12
N ARG A 48 -4.45 -22.18 -15.88
CA ARG A 48 -4.06 -20.87 -16.46
C ARG A 48 -3.75 -19.83 -15.38
N THR A 49 -4.56 -19.79 -14.33
CA THR A 49 -4.37 -18.87 -13.19
C THR A 49 -3.07 -19.20 -12.44
N PHE A 50 -2.81 -20.50 -12.22
CA PHE A 50 -1.57 -20.99 -11.64
C PHE A 50 -0.34 -20.58 -12.45
N GLN A 51 -0.34 -20.80 -13.77
CA GLN A 51 0.78 -20.40 -14.63
C GLN A 51 1.03 -18.89 -14.59
N THR A 52 -0.03 -18.08 -14.61
CA THR A 52 0.07 -16.62 -14.45
C THR A 52 0.74 -16.24 -13.14
N VAL A 53 0.33 -16.88 -12.05
CA VAL A 53 0.90 -16.67 -10.72
C VAL A 53 2.38 -17.06 -10.66
N VAL A 54 2.77 -18.18 -11.27
CA VAL A 54 4.17 -18.63 -11.32
C VAL A 54 5.03 -17.62 -12.10
N VAL A 55 4.55 -17.13 -13.26
CA VAL A 55 5.25 -16.10 -14.05
C VAL A 55 5.41 -14.79 -13.27
N HIS A 56 4.38 -14.35 -12.56
CA HIS A 56 4.46 -13.16 -11.71
C HIS A 56 5.48 -13.36 -10.57
N SER A 57 5.53 -14.55 -9.96
CA SER A 57 6.52 -14.87 -8.95
C SER A 57 7.95 -14.92 -9.51
N LEU A 58 8.15 -15.44 -10.72
CA LEU A 58 9.44 -15.38 -11.42
C LEU A 58 9.88 -13.93 -11.70
N THR A 59 8.94 -13.08 -12.12
CA THR A 59 9.22 -11.65 -12.35
C THR A 59 9.67 -10.94 -11.06
N ARG A 60 9.05 -11.27 -9.93
CA ARG A 60 9.48 -10.77 -8.61
C ARG A 60 10.86 -11.30 -8.24
N MET A 61 11.13 -12.59 -8.48
CA MET A 61 12.44 -13.20 -8.25
C MET A 61 13.53 -12.48 -9.07
N GLN A 62 13.28 -12.21 -10.36
CA GLN A 62 14.19 -11.45 -11.22
C GLN A 62 14.47 -10.06 -10.63
N THR A 63 13.42 -9.35 -10.23
CA THR A 63 13.55 -8.01 -9.62
C THR A 63 14.41 -8.06 -8.34
N VAL A 64 14.18 -9.03 -7.47
CA VAL A 64 14.94 -9.22 -6.23
C VAL A 64 16.41 -9.58 -6.50
N PHE A 65 16.65 -10.40 -7.53
CA PHE A 65 17.98 -10.78 -7.98
C PHE A 65 18.76 -9.57 -8.53
N ASP A 66 18.14 -8.77 -9.41
CA ASP A 66 18.77 -7.59 -10.03
C ASP A 66 19.13 -6.51 -8.99
N GLN A 67 18.29 -6.37 -7.96
CA GLN A 67 18.55 -5.48 -6.83
C GLN A 67 19.68 -5.95 -5.91
N LYS A 68 20.20 -7.17 -6.10
CA LYS A 68 21.17 -7.82 -5.20
C LYS A 68 20.72 -7.75 -3.73
N LYS A 69 19.41 -7.93 -3.51
CA LYS A 69 18.76 -7.68 -2.22
C LYS A 69 19.39 -8.46 -1.06
N TYR A 70 19.88 -9.68 -1.34
CA TYR A 70 20.49 -10.54 -0.32
C TYR A 70 22.00 -10.50 -0.38
N LYS A 71 22.62 -10.36 0.79
CA LYS A 71 24.08 -10.49 0.97
C LYS A 71 24.55 -11.95 0.86
N LEU A 72 23.65 -12.92 1.04
CA LEU A 72 23.99 -14.33 0.98
C LEU A 72 24.14 -14.79 -0.49
N LYS A 73 25.37 -15.05 -0.91
CA LYS A 73 25.70 -15.50 -2.27
C LYS A 73 24.89 -16.73 -2.71
N ALA A 74 24.71 -17.71 -1.83
CA ALA A 74 23.95 -18.92 -2.12
C ALA A 74 22.49 -18.65 -2.55
N MET A 75 21.81 -17.67 -1.94
CA MET A 75 20.45 -17.29 -2.36
C MET A 75 20.44 -16.73 -3.78
N ASN A 76 21.39 -15.84 -4.08
CA ASN A 76 21.48 -15.21 -5.41
C ASN A 76 21.84 -16.24 -6.49
N ASP A 77 22.80 -17.12 -6.21
CA ASP A 77 23.20 -18.18 -7.13
C ASP A 77 22.05 -19.17 -7.38
N SER A 78 21.29 -19.54 -6.35
CA SER A 78 20.10 -20.38 -6.47
C SER A 78 18.97 -19.71 -7.28
N MET A 79 18.70 -18.42 -7.04
CA MET A 79 17.74 -17.65 -7.84
C MET A 79 18.15 -17.61 -9.30
N LYS A 80 19.43 -17.35 -9.59
CA LYS A 80 19.96 -17.34 -10.95
C LYS A 80 19.68 -18.66 -11.66
N ARG A 81 19.98 -19.80 -11.03
CA ARG A 81 19.67 -21.13 -11.61
C ARG A 81 18.18 -21.36 -11.83
N THR A 82 17.33 -20.83 -10.96
CA THR A 82 15.87 -20.91 -11.09
C THR A 82 15.38 -20.10 -12.29
N LEU A 83 15.93 -18.90 -12.48
CA LEU A 83 15.62 -18.02 -13.61
C LEU A 83 16.12 -18.61 -14.94
N GLU A 84 17.33 -19.16 -14.98
CA GLU A 84 17.86 -19.91 -16.13
C GLU A 84 16.94 -21.08 -16.52
N ALA A 85 16.42 -21.82 -15.54
CA ALA A 85 15.47 -22.91 -15.79
C ALA A 85 14.14 -22.40 -16.36
N ALA A 86 13.60 -21.30 -15.82
CA ALA A 86 12.37 -20.69 -16.31
C ALA A 86 12.51 -20.20 -17.75
N GLU A 87 13.61 -19.50 -18.05
CA GLU A 87 13.92 -19.01 -19.39
C GLU A 87 14.02 -20.18 -20.39
N THR A 88 14.69 -21.27 -19.99
CA THR A 88 14.77 -22.49 -20.81
C THR A 88 13.40 -23.06 -21.12
N LEU A 89 12.53 -23.23 -20.11
CA LEU A 89 11.19 -23.75 -20.32
C LEU A 89 10.36 -22.87 -21.26
N ILE A 90 10.49 -21.55 -21.14
CA ILE A 90 9.74 -20.60 -21.98
C ILE A 90 10.25 -20.61 -23.42
N ASN A 91 11.58 -20.61 -23.62
CA ASN A 91 12.18 -20.41 -24.93
C ASN A 91 12.33 -21.70 -25.74
N THR A 92 12.71 -22.80 -25.09
CA THR A 92 13.06 -24.05 -25.77
C THR A 92 12.16 -25.21 -25.36
N GLY A 93 11.46 -25.11 -24.21
CA GLY A 93 10.69 -26.23 -23.66
C GLY A 93 11.56 -27.41 -23.22
N ASP A 94 12.88 -27.21 -23.07
CA ASP A 94 13.80 -28.27 -22.65
C ASP A 94 13.63 -28.56 -21.15
N TYR A 95 12.78 -29.55 -20.88
CA TYR A 95 12.50 -30.00 -19.53
C TYR A 95 13.70 -30.68 -18.84
N ASP A 96 14.67 -31.24 -19.57
CA ASP A 96 15.84 -31.91 -18.96
C ASP A 96 16.82 -30.89 -18.43
N PHE A 97 17.15 -29.89 -19.26
CA PHE A 97 18.02 -28.80 -18.85
C PHE A 97 17.39 -27.98 -17.72
N ALA A 98 16.09 -27.66 -17.81
CA ALA A 98 15.38 -26.96 -16.75
C ALA A 98 15.36 -27.77 -15.44
N GLN A 99 15.09 -29.07 -15.51
CA GLN A 99 15.13 -29.94 -14.33
C GLN A 99 16.51 -29.99 -13.68
N MET A 100 17.58 -30.09 -14.48
CA MET A 100 18.96 -30.05 -13.99
C MET A 100 19.23 -28.74 -13.25
N LYS A 101 18.86 -27.59 -13.84
CA LYS A 101 19.07 -26.26 -13.25
C LYS A 101 18.29 -26.06 -11.95
N LEU A 102 17.06 -26.56 -11.87
CA LEU A 102 16.27 -26.51 -10.63
C LEU A 102 16.88 -27.39 -9.52
N ARG A 103 17.45 -28.54 -9.86
CA ARG A 103 18.17 -29.38 -8.90
C ARG A 103 19.47 -28.71 -8.42
N GLU A 104 20.22 -28.07 -9.32
CA GLU A 104 21.36 -27.23 -8.94
C GLU A 104 20.93 -26.10 -7.99
N ALA A 105 19.83 -25.41 -8.31
CA ALA A 105 19.28 -24.33 -7.48
C ALA A 105 18.98 -24.81 -6.05
N LEU A 106 18.32 -25.97 -5.92
CA LEU A 106 17.97 -26.57 -4.64
C LEU A 106 19.20 -27.10 -3.89
N GLY A 107 20.21 -27.60 -4.60
CA GLY A 107 21.49 -28.01 -4.00
C GLY A 107 22.28 -26.84 -3.43
N ILE A 108 22.23 -25.67 -4.09
CA ILE A 108 22.88 -24.43 -3.62
C ILE A 108 22.12 -23.83 -2.43
N TYR A 109 20.79 -23.74 -2.53
CA TYR A 109 19.94 -23.19 -1.48
C TYR A 109 18.64 -23.98 -1.36
N HIS A 110 18.59 -24.81 -0.31
CA HIS A 110 17.54 -25.81 -0.10
C HIS A 110 16.16 -25.20 0.17
N ASP A 111 16.10 -23.94 0.62
CA ASP A 111 14.85 -23.22 0.94
C ASP A 111 14.30 -22.41 -0.24
N ASN A 112 14.80 -22.64 -1.47
CA ASN A 112 14.23 -22.06 -2.69
C ASN A 112 12.92 -22.76 -3.07
N VAL A 113 11.82 -22.31 -2.49
CA VAL A 113 10.49 -22.89 -2.70
C VAL A 113 9.99 -22.76 -4.13
N LEU A 114 10.37 -21.70 -4.87
CA LEU A 114 9.91 -21.56 -6.25
C LEU A 114 10.58 -22.61 -7.16
N ALA A 115 11.86 -22.90 -6.93
CA ALA A 115 12.55 -23.97 -7.63
C ALA A 115 11.91 -25.35 -7.36
N GLU A 116 11.53 -25.62 -6.11
CA GLU A 116 10.83 -26.84 -5.72
C GLU A 116 9.46 -26.96 -6.42
N LEU A 117 8.69 -25.86 -6.48
CA LEU A 117 7.39 -25.82 -7.16
C LEU A 117 7.51 -26.13 -8.65
N MET A 118 8.45 -25.45 -9.33
CA MET A 118 8.68 -25.66 -10.76
C MET A 118 9.16 -27.08 -11.05
N LEU A 119 10.01 -27.64 -10.20
CA LEU A 119 10.48 -29.02 -10.33
C LEU A 119 9.30 -30.01 -10.25
N ALA A 120 8.37 -29.78 -9.32
CA ALA A 120 7.16 -30.60 -9.20
C ALA A 120 6.28 -30.51 -10.45
N ASP A 121 6.11 -29.33 -11.04
CA ASP A 121 5.31 -29.12 -12.26
C ASP A 121 5.96 -29.81 -13.47
N ILE A 122 7.29 -29.73 -13.62
CA ILE A 122 8.03 -30.47 -14.65
C ILE A 122 7.85 -31.99 -14.48
N LEU A 123 7.99 -32.50 -13.26
CA LEU A 123 7.80 -33.92 -12.96
C LEU A 123 6.37 -34.38 -13.29
N GLN A 124 5.38 -33.52 -12.99
CA GLN A 124 3.98 -33.77 -13.31
C GLN A 124 3.75 -33.81 -14.82
N ALA A 125 4.29 -32.85 -15.57
CA ALA A 125 4.21 -32.80 -17.03
C ALA A 125 4.87 -34.02 -17.70
N ARG A 126 5.93 -34.56 -17.08
CA ARG A 126 6.62 -35.79 -17.50
C ARG A 126 5.93 -37.09 -17.07
N GLY A 127 4.77 -37.02 -16.42
CA GLY A 127 4.03 -38.19 -15.97
C GLY A 127 4.64 -38.89 -14.75
N LYS A 128 5.68 -38.33 -14.11
CA LYS A 128 6.30 -38.85 -12.88
C LYS A 128 5.47 -38.48 -11.64
N ARG A 129 4.21 -38.93 -11.62
CA ARG A 129 3.18 -38.49 -10.67
C ARG A 129 3.59 -38.63 -9.20
N LYS A 130 4.15 -39.78 -8.81
CA LYS A 130 4.57 -40.04 -7.42
C LYS A 130 5.68 -39.08 -6.96
N GLU A 131 6.70 -38.89 -7.78
CA GLU A 131 7.79 -37.96 -7.50
C GLU A 131 7.25 -36.52 -7.42
N ALA A 132 6.43 -36.11 -8.39
CA ALA A 132 5.80 -34.80 -8.42
C ALA A 132 5.00 -34.52 -7.15
N ALA A 133 4.18 -35.48 -6.70
CA ALA A 133 3.41 -35.35 -5.48
C ALA A 133 4.29 -35.18 -4.24
N GLN A 134 5.40 -35.92 -4.15
CA GLN A 134 6.32 -35.81 -3.02
C GLN A 134 7.06 -34.46 -3.01
N THR A 135 7.43 -33.95 -4.18
CA THR A 135 7.99 -32.61 -4.36
C THR A 135 6.96 -31.52 -4.00
N TYR A 136 5.70 -31.66 -4.41
CA TYR A 136 4.62 -30.76 -4.00
C TYR A 136 4.40 -30.71 -2.48
N LEU A 137 4.44 -31.87 -1.81
CA LEU A 137 4.36 -31.95 -0.35
C LEU A 137 5.55 -31.26 0.32
N THR A 138 6.75 -31.42 -0.25
CA THR A 138 7.97 -30.76 0.22
C THR A 138 7.87 -29.24 0.07
N PHE A 139 7.38 -28.78 -1.08
CA PHE A 139 7.06 -27.37 -1.31
C PHE A 139 6.12 -26.82 -0.24
N LEU A 140 5.00 -27.48 0.01
CA LEU A 140 4.01 -27.01 1.00
C LEU A 140 4.63 -26.90 2.40
N LYS A 141 5.41 -27.90 2.82
CA LYS A 141 6.10 -27.90 4.11
C LYS A 141 7.10 -26.74 4.23
N LYS A 142 7.88 -26.47 3.18
CA LYS A 142 8.87 -25.38 3.17
C LYS A 142 8.20 -24.01 3.06
N ALA A 143 7.14 -23.89 2.28
CA ALA A 143 6.37 -22.66 2.11
C ALA A 143 5.74 -22.21 3.44
N GLU A 144 5.32 -23.14 4.30
CA GLU A 144 4.85 -22.85 5.67
C GLU A 144 5.96 -22.33 6.60
N GLN A 145 7.21 -22.73 6.38
CA GLN A 145 8.34 -22.26 7.20
C GLN A 145 8.79 -20.84 6.82
N ALA A 146 8.32 -20.34 5.67
CA ALA A 146 8.39 -18.94 5.21
C ALA A 146 9.78 -18.29 5.34
N SER A 147 10.76 -18.80 4.59
CA SER A 147 12.06 -18.15 4.42
C SER A 147 11.90 -16.71 3.87
N GLN A 148 12.88 -15.84 4.11
CA GLN A 148 12.84 -14.45 3.61
C GLN A 148 12.64 -14.39 2.08
N LEU A 149 13.36 -15.26 1.37
CA LEU A 149 13.21 -15.45 -0.08
C LEU A 149 11.77 -15.83 -0.49
N THR A 150 11.13 -16.74 0.27
CA THR A 150 9.75 -17.16 0.02
C THR A 150 8.78 -15.99 0.15
N GLN A 151 8.95 -15.15 1.18
CA GLN A 151 8.04 -14.03 1.45
C GLN A 151 8.13 -12.92 0.40
N ASP A 152 9.32 -12.70 -0.15
CA ASP A 152 9.57 -11.69 -1.17
C ASP A 152 9.05 -12.10 -2.56
N ILE A 153 8.97 -13.40 -2.83
CA ILE A 153 8.65 -13.95 -4.16
C ILE A 153 7.19 -14.43 -4.24
N LEU A 154 6.69 -15.07 -3.19
CA LEU A 154 5.34 -15.61 -3.10
C LEU A 154 4.49 -14.73 -2.19
N ASN A 155 3.71 -13.82 -2.80
CA ASN A 155 2.74 -13.01 -2.04
C ASN A 155 1.55 -13.89 -1.57
N PHE A 156 0.64 -13.28 -0.80
CA PHE A 156 -0.52 -14.00 -0.27
C PHE A 156 -1.38 -14.64 -1.38
N GLU A 157 -1.80 -13.85 -2.37
CA GLU A 157 -2.66 -14.30 -3.46
C GLU A 157 -2.02 -15.45 -4.26
N SER A 158 -0.72 -15.34 -4.58
CA SER A 158 0.04 -16.37 -5.26
C SER A 158 -0.01 -17.69 -4.48
N ARG A 159 0.17 -17.66 -3.15
CA ARG A 159 0.15 -18.87 -2.32
C ARG A 159 -1.22 -19.52 -2.27
N VAL A 160 -2.31 -18.75 -2.25
CA VAL A 160 -3.66 -19.32 -2.25
C VAL A 160 -3.93 -20.08 -3.56
N VAL A 161 -3.62 -19.47 -4.71
CA VAL A 161 -3.77 -20.11 -6.02
C VAL A 161 -2.91 -21.36 -6.14
N ILE A 162 -1.62 -21.27 -5.75
CA ILE A 162 -0.69 -22.40 -5.80
C ILE A 162 -1.17 -23.55 -4.91
N ASN A 163 -1.60 -23.26 -3.67
CA ASN A 163 -2.07 -24.28 -2.75
C ASN A 163 -3.33 -24.98 -3.27
N GLU A 164 -4.28 -24.25 -3.85
CA GLU A 164 -5.48 -24.85 -4.42
C GLU A 164 -5.17 -25.69 -5.67
N TYR A 165 -4.27 -25.22 -6.53
CA TYR A 165 -3.78 -26.00 -7.67
C TYR A 165 -3.14 -27.32 -7.22
N ILE A 166 -2.19 -27.25 -6.28
CA ILE A 166 -1.51 -28.44 -5.73
C ILE A 166 -2.51 -29.38 -5.07
N ARG A 167 -3.44 -28.85 -4.26
CA ARG A 167 -4.49 -29.66 -3.61
C ARG A 167 -5.27 -30.46 -4.64
N ARG A 168 -5.70 -29.83 -5.74
CA ARG A 168 -6.43 -30.53 -6.80
C ARG A 168 -5.56 -31.58 -7.49
N GLN A 169 -4.29 -31.27 -7.79
CA GLN A 169 -3.36 -32.24 -8.35
C GLN A 169 -3.18 -33.46 -7.44
N LEU A 170 -2.93 -33.26 -6.13
CA LEU A 170 -2.79 -34.35 -5.17
C LEU A 170 -4.08 -35.16 -5.01
N LYS A 171 -5.24 -34.50 -5.04
CA LYS A 171 -6.55 -35.17 -4.99
C LYS A 171 -6.76 -36.10 -6.18
N THR A 172 -6.35 -35.70 -7.40
CA THR A 172 -6.42 -36.60 -8.57
C THR A 172 -5.57 -37.85 -8.43
N GLN A 173 -4.58 -37.83 -7.54
CA GLN A 173 -3.67 -38.95 -7.27
C GLN A 173 -4.07 -39.75 -6.01
N ASN A 174 -5.23 -39.46 -5.40
CA ASN A 174 -5.68 -40.04 -4.13
C ASN A 174 -4.69 -39.83 -2.96
N ILE A 175 -3.86 -38.79 -3.02
CA ILE A 175 -2.90 -38.46 -1.96
C ILE A 175 -3.56 -37.46 -1.00
N GLN A 176 -3.67 -37.84 0.27
CA GLN A 176 -4.21 -36.95 1.30
C GLN A 176 -3.24 -35.81 1.58
N MET A 177 -3.76 -34.59 1.67
CA MET A 177 -2.96 -33.45 2.11
C MET A 177 -2.48 -33.64 3.55
N PRO A 178 -1.26 -33.20 3.88
CA PRO A 178 -0.82 -33.14 5.26
C PRO A 178 -1.83 -32.27 6.03
N LYS A 179 -2.40 -32.82 7.10
CA LYS A 179 -3.29 -32.06 7.98
C LYS A 179 -2.50 -30.85 8.48
N ALA A 180 -2.96 -29.65 8.12
CA ALA A 180 -2.39 -28.41 8.63
C ALA A 180 -2.36 -28.52 10.16
N LYS A 181 -1.16 -28.50 10.77
CA LYS A 181 -1.03 -28.53 12.23
C LYS A 181 -1.80 -27.32 12.76
N GLY A 182 -2.89 -27.60 13.48
CA GLY A 182 -4.00 -26.69 13.81
C GLY A 182 -3.68 -25.40 14.57
N GLU A 183 -2.40 -25.09 14.80
CA GLU A 183 -1.96 -23.83 15.43
C GLU A 183 -0.99 -23.03 14.54
N ARG A 184 -0.33 -23.66 13.56
CA ARG A 184 0.62 -22.98 12.66
C ARG A 184 0.02 -22.47 11.36
N SER A 185 -1.08 -23.06 10.87
CA SER A 185 -1.87 -22.42 9.81
C SER A 185 -2.55 -21.14 10.31
N LEU A 186 -2.88 -21.09 11.61
CA LEU A 186 -3.35 -19.88 12.28
C LEU A 186 -2.23 -18.85 12.47
N SER A 187 -0.97 -19.29 12.65
CA SER A 187 0.19 -18.39 12.77
C SER A 187 0.77 -17.96 11.42
N LEU A 188 0.63 -18.77 10.35
CA LEU A 188 0.89 -18.34 8.99
C LEU A 188 -0.19 -17.36 8.58
N ASN A 189 -1.48 -17.66 8.75
CA ASN A 189 -2.55 -16.68 8.51
C ASN A 189 -2.45 -15.46 9.43
N LYS A 190 -1.98 -15.56 10.68
CA LYS A 190 -1.70 -14.37 11.51
C LYS A 190 -0.45 -13.63 11.02
N ARG A 191 0.71 -14.26 10.80
CA ARG A 191 1.92 -13.60 10.28
C ARG A 191 1.72 -13.05 8.84
N LEU A 192 0.85 -13.67 8.05
CA LEU A 192 0.43 -13.24 6.72
C LEU A 192 -0.69 -12.21 6.73
N ALA A 193 -1.60 -12.24 7.71
CA ALA A 193 -2.55 -11.16 7.97
C ALA A 193 -1.86 -9.92 8.56
N TRP A 194 -0.64 -10.05 9.04
CA TRP A 194 0.25 -8.92 9.37
C TRP A 194 1.10 -8.48 8.15
N GLN A 195 1.17 -9.29 7.09
CA GLN A 195 1.57 -8.89 5.73
C GLN A 195 0.33 -8.46 4.89
N LYS A 196 -0.78 -8.15 5.57
CA LYS A 196 -1.86 -7.34 5.02
C LYS A 196 -1.40 -5.90 5.16
N ASP A 197 -1.61 -5.07 4.14
CA ASP A 197 -1.25 -3.64 4.14
C ASP A 197 -1.32 -3.07 5.55
N SER A 198 -0.23 -2.42 6.01
CA SER A 198 -0.19 -1.90 7.38
C SER A 198 -1.54 -1.22 7.68
N PRO A 199 -2.17 -1.44 8.85
CA PRO A 199 -3.48 -0.83 9.12
C PRO A 199 -3.43 0.69 8.88
N LEU A 200 -2.24 1.27 9.05
CA LEU A 200 -1.90 2.63 8.71
C LEU A 200 -1.94 2.92 7.18
N ARG A 201 -1.45 2.04 6.31
CA ARG A 201 -1.57 2.16 4.84
C ARG A 201 -3.02 2.03 4.38
N ALA A 202 -3.78 1.08 4.91
CA ALA A 202 -5.20 0.96 4.60
C ALA A 202 -5.99 2.20 5.04
N LEU A 203 -5.66 2.74 6.22
CA LEU A 203 -6.23 3.98 6.73
C LEU A 203 -5.81 5.19 5.90
N LEU A 204 -4.53 5.36 5.55
CA LEU A 204 -4.06 6.47 4.72
C LEU A 204 -4.64 6.41 3.30
N ALA A 205 -4.70 5.22 2.69
CA ALA A 205 -5.22 5.03 1.35
C ALA A 205 -6.73 5.31 1.25
N SER A 206 -7.49 5.10 2.32
CA SER A 206 -8.94 5.39 2.36
C SER A 206 -9.23 6.80 2.89
N ALA A 207 -8.56 7.24 3.96
CA ALA A 207 -8.84 8.49 4.64
C ALA A 207 -8.37 9.73 3.86
N LEU A 208 -7.21 9.70 3.20
CA LEU A 208 -6.72 10.85 2.41
C LEU A 208 -7.67 11.23 1.27
N PRO A 209 -8.10 10.30 0.38
CA PRO A 209 -9.05 10.64 -0.67
C PRO A 209 -10.43 11.04 -0.12
N LEU A 210 -10.92 10.39 0.93
CA LEU A 210 -12.20 10.77 1.57
C LEU A 210 -12.15 12.19 2.15
N THR A 211 -11.07 12.55 2.83
CA THR A 211 -10.91 13.89 3.40
C THR A 211 -10.82 14.96 2.32
N VAL A 212 -10.12 14.71 1.21
CA VAL A 212 -10.10 15.62 0.05
C VAL A 212 -11.50 15.76 -0.58
N LEU A 213 -12.20 14.64 -0.79
CA LEU A 213 -13.53 14.61 -1.41
C LEU A 213 -14.60 15.32 -0.58
N ILE A 214 -14.57 15.18 0.75
CA ILE A 214 -15.55 15.82 1.65
C ILE A 214 -15.16 17.27 1.93
N GLY A 215 -13.86 17.56 2.00
CA GLY A 215 -13.34 18.83 2.42
C GLY A 215 -13.52 19.99 1.45
N ILE A 216 -13.34 19.72 0.16
CA ILE A 216 -13.50 20.74 -0.87
C ILE A 216 -14.96 21.23 -0.92
N PRO A 217 -16.00 20.35 -0.99
CA PRO A 217 -17.39 20.75 -0.87
C PRO A 217 -17.71 21.44 0.46
N PHE A 218 -17.15 20.99 1.57
CA PHE A 218 -17.37 21.61 2.89
C PHE A 218 -16.85 23.05 2.95
N LEU A 219 -15.66 23.31 2.38
CA LEU A 219 -15.11 24.66 2.28
C LEU A 219 -15.95 25.56 1.37
N ILE A 220 -16.41 25.05 0.23
CA ILE A 220 -17.25 25.79 -0.73
C ILE A 220 -18.62 26.12 -0.10
N TYR A 221 -19.29 25.12 0.48
CA TYR A 221 -20.57 25.28 1.17
C TYR A 221 -20.46 26.24 2.35
N GLY A 222 -19.39 26.12 3.12
CA GLY A 222 -19.13 26.98 4.27
C GLY A 222 -18.84 28.43 3.89
N GLN A 223 -18.24 28.69 2.73
CA GLN A 223 -18.12 30.03 2.16
C GLN A 223 -19.47 30.57 1.68
N ALA A 224 -20.28 29.74 1.02
CA ALA A 224 -21.59 30.13 0.50
C ALA A 224 -22.62 30.43 1.60
N THR A 225 -22.58 29.70 2.72
CA THR A 225 -23.59 29.81 3.79
C THR A 225 -23.20 30.75 4.94
N SER A 226 -22.01 31.36 4.91
CA SER A 226 -21.49 32.19 6.00
C SER A 226 -21.56 31.49 7.38
N SER A 227 -21.38 30.17 7.39
CA SER A 227 -21.52 29.32 8.57
C SER A 227 -20.70 29.84 9.76
N PHE A 228 -21.30 29.79 10.97
CA PHE A 228 -20.77 30.38 12.22
C PHE A 228 -19.30 30.02 12.51
N PHE A 229 -18.88 28.80 12.21
CA PHE A 229 -17.51 28.32 12.43
C PHE A 229 -16.47 28.93 11.47
N LEU A 230 -16.86 29.27 10.23
CA LEU A 230 -15.96 29.82 9.20
C LEU A 230 -15.90 31.36 9.21
N LYS A 231 -16.70 32.02 10.06
CA LYS A 231 -16.63 33.46 10.30
C LYS A 231 -15.37 33.88 11.07
N LYS A 232 -14.80 32.99 11.90
CA LYS A 232 -13.54 33.28 12.61
C LYS A 232 -12.37 33.17 11.62
N PRO A 233 -11.65 34.28 11.32
CA PRO A 233 -10.59 34.29 10.31
C PRO A 233 -9.44 33.35 10.66
N THR A 234 -9.17 33.17 11.95
CA THR A 234 -8.18 32.23 12.49
C THR A 234 -8.53 30.77 12.21
N PHE A 235 -9.80 30.37 12.41
CA PHE A 235 -10.24 28.99 12.16
C PHE A 235 -10.26 28.66 10.66
N LYS A 236 -10.75 29.59 9.84
CA LYS A 236 -10.73 29.45 8.37
C LYS A 236 -9.30 29.27 7.85
N THR A 237 -8.36 30.06 8.37
CA THR A 237 -6.94 29.99 7.98
C THR A 237 -6.34 28.63 8.36
N LEU A 238 -6.56 28.16 9.59
CA LEU A 238 -6.08 26.85 10.06
C LEU A 238 -6.62 25.70 9.19
N LEU A 239 -7.92 25.73 8.89
CA LEU A 239 -8.58 24.72 8.08
C LEU A 239 -8.00 24.66 6.66
N VAL A 240 -7.71 25.82 6.04
CA VAL A 240 -7.09 25.89 4.71
C VAL A 240 -5.68 25.29 4.73
N TYR A 241 -4.86 25.60 5.73
CA TYR A 241 -3.51 25.02 5.84
C TYR A 241 -3.56 23.50 6.07
N PHE A 242 -4.50 23.02 6.88
CA PHE A 242 -4.75 21.59 7.06
C PHE A 242 -5.09 20.90 5.73
N TYR A 243 -6.01 21.48 4.95
CA TYR A 243 -6.38 20.92 3.65
C TYR A 243 -5.27 20.94 2.61
N LEU A 244 -4.46 22.00 2.58
CA LEU A 244 -3.28 22.06 1.72
C LEU A 244 -2.26 20.97 2.07
N ALA A 245 -2.03 20.71 3.36
CA ALA A 245 -1.16 19.62 3.81
C ALA A 245 -1.68 18.24 3.38
N VAL A 246 -2.99 18.00 3.53
CA VAL A 246 -3.64 16.76 3.09
C VAL A 246 -3.56 16.58 1.58
N LEU A 247 -3.86 17.63 0.80
CA LEU A 247 -3.77 17.62 -0.66
C LEU A 247 -2.34 17.35 -1.16
N PHE A 248 -1.35 18.02 -0.57
CA PHE A 248 0.06 17.81 -0.91
C PHE A 248 0.49 16.38 -0.63
N THR A 249 0.19 15.87 0.57
CA THR A 249 0.51 14.49 0.97
C THR A 249 -0.16 13.47 0.02
N TYR A 250 -1.42 13.70 -0.34
CA TYR A 250 -2.12 12.86 -1.31
C TYR A 250 -1.52 12.94 -2.73
N GLY A 251 -1.08 14.12 -3.15
CA GLY A 251 -0.37 14.32 -4.42
C GLY A 251 0.95 13.54 -4.49
N VAL A 252 1.75 13.58 -3.42
CA VAL A 252 2.99 12.79 -3.30
C VAL A 252 2.67 11.29 -3.34
N TRP A 253 1.58 10.86 -2.70
CA TRP A 253 1.14 9.46 -2.72
C TRP A 253 0.82 8.97 -4.13
N ILE A 254 0.04 9.75 -4.88
CA ILE A 254 -0.27 9.48 -6.28
C ILE A 254 1.01 9.47 -7.12
N ALA A 255 1.95 10.37 -6.87
CA ALA A 255 3.21 10.43 -7.60
C ALA A 255 4.03 9.14 -7.43
N HIS A 256 4.12 8.59 -6.21
CA HIS A 256 4.75 7.28 -6.00
C HIS A 256 4.02 6.16 -6.75
N LEU A 257 2.68 6.16 -6.74
CA LEU A 257 1.88 5.13 -7.40
C LEU A 257 1.99 5.16 -8.93
N PHE A 258 1.93 6.35 -9.55
CA PHE A 258 1.89 6.50 -11.00
C PHE A 258 3.26 6.67 -11.65
N LEU A 259 4.19 7.38 -11.01
CA LEU A 259 5.49 7.72 -11.57
C LEU A 259 6.61 6.75 -11.13
N LYS A 260 6.29 5.75 -10.29
CA LYS A 260 7.25 4.78 -9.73
C LYS A 260 8.47 5.46 -9.11
N LEU A 261 8.27 6.64 -8.50
CA LEU A 261 9.34 7.39 -7.87
C LEU A 261 9.88 6.63 -6.65
N PRO A 262 11.21 6.54 -6.47
CA PRO A 262 11.80 5.92 -5.30
C PRO A 262 11.34 6.67 -4.05
N VAL A 263 11.05 5.91 -3.01
CA VAL A 263 10.61 6.41 -1.70
C VAL A 263 11.84 6.90 -0.96
N LEU A 264 11.79 8.09 -0.36
CA LEU A 264 12.92 8.64 0.39
C LEU A 264 13.05 7.97 1.76
N ILE A 265 11.92 7.59 2.36
CA ILE A 265 11.86 6.95 3.67
C ILE A 265 10.98 5.72 3.55
N GLU A 266 11.58 4.53 3.60
CA GLU A 266 10.82 3.29 3.65
C GLU A 266 10.30 3.02 5.07
N PRO A 267 9.06 2.51 5.22
CA PRO A 267 8.06 2.33 4.17
C PRO A 267 7.34 3.66 3.80
N VAL A 268 6.68 3.73 2.63
CA VAL A 268 5.98 4.95 2.09
C VAL A 268 5.14 5.68 3.13
N GLU A 269 4.54 4.93 4.04
CA GLU A 269 3.74 5.44 5.15
C GLU A 269 4.49 6.46 6.02
N ASN A 270 5.77 6.24 6.27
CA ASN A 270 6.59 7.14 7.06
C ASN A 270 6.83 8.46 6.34
N GLU A 271 7.04 8.41 5.03
CA GLU A 271 7.15 9.61 4.19
C GLU A 271 5.83 10.39 4.16
N MET A 272 4.69 9.69 4.01
CA MET A 272 3.36 10.30 4.09
C MET A 272 3.08 10.97 5.43
N LEU A 273 3.39 10.28 6.53
CA LEU A 273 3.22 10.81 7.89
C LEU A 273 4.14 12.01 8.15
N LEU A 274 5.36 11.98 7.61
CA LEU A 274 6.30 13.09 7.74
C LEU A 274 5.78 14.34 7.03
N TRP A 275 5.30 14.21 5.79
CA TRP A 275 4.74 15.34 5.05
C TRP A 275 3.46 15.88 5.71
N LEU A 276 2.58 14.99 6.19
CA LEU A 276 1.37 15.37 6.91
C LEU A 276 1.72 16.08 8.23
N GLY A 277 2.66 15.54 9.00
CA GLY A 277 3.14 16.10 10.25
C GLY A 277 3.79 17.46 10.08
N LEU A 278 4.65 17.61 9.07
CA LEU A 278 5.27 18.90 8.72
C LEU A 278 4.20 19.93 8.35
N GLY A 279 3.22 19.53 7.53
CA GLY A 279 2.08 20.38 7.18
C GLY A 279 1.26 20.84 8.40
N LEU A 280 0.96 19.93 9.33
CA LEU A 280 0.28 20.26 10.59
C LEU A 280 1.09 21.23 11.46
N MET A 281 2.40 21.00 11.59
CA MET A 281 3.29 21.87 12.34
C MET A 281 3.36 23.28 11.73
N THR A 282 3.39 23.40 10.40
CA THR A 282 3.33 24.71 9.74
C THR A 282 2.00 25.42 9.97
N ALA A 283 0.88 24.69 9.98
CA ALA A 283 -0.45 25.24 10.28
C ALA A 283 -0.53 25.78 11.71
N LEU A 284 -0.02 25.01 12.68
CA LEU A 284 0.05 25.42 14.10
C LEU A 284 1.00 26.60 14.30
N GLY A 285 2.18 26.59 13.67
CA GLY A 285 3.13 27.70 13.72
C GLY A 285 2.53 29.00 13.21
N ARG A 286 1.79 28.95 12.08
CA ARG A 286 1.05 30.09 11.54
C ARG A 286 -0.05 30.56 12.49
N PHE A 287 -0.79 29.64 13.11
CA PHE A 287 -1.81 30.00 14.09
C PHE A 287 -1.23 30.77 15.29
N ILE A 288 -0.12 30.28 15.86
CA ILE A 288 0.58 30.96 16.95
C ILE A 288 1.08 32.33 16.51
N GLN A 289 1.66 32.42 15.31
CA GLN A 289 2.14 33.69 14.75
C GLN A 289 1.02 34.72 14.60
N ILE A 290 -0.15 34.32 14.10
CA ILE A 290 -1.33 35.20 13.97
C ILE A 290 -1.77 35.70 15.35
N LYS A 291 -1.81 34.82 16.36
CA LYS A 291 -2.16 35.20 17.74
C LYS A 291 -1.19 36.20 18.36
N ILE A 292 0.11 36.01 18.14
CA ILE A 292 1.14 36.95 18.60
C ILE A 292 0.98 38.30 17.90
N LEU A 293 0.73 38.31 16.60
CA LEU A 293 0.53 39.55 15.82
C LEU A 293 -0.76 40.27 16.19
N GLU A 294 -1.86 39.55 16.45
CA GLU A 294 -3.09 40.12 17.01
C GLU A 294 -2.82 40.79 18.37
N GLY A 295 -2.09 40.10 19.26
CA GLY A 295 -1.73 40.66 20.57
C GLY A 295 -0.82 41.88 20.50
N LYS A 296 0.07 41.97 19.50
CA LYS A 296 0.89 43.17 19.24
C LYS A 296 0.05 44.32 18.67
N ARG A 297 -0.83 44.06 17.69
CA ARG A 297 -1.70 45.10 17.12
C ARG A 297 -2.60 45.75 18.15
N VAL A 298 -3.16 44.98 19.10
CA VAL A 298 -3.98 45.55 20.20
C VAL A 298 -3.14 46.44 21.14
N LYS A 299 -1.83 46.19 21.27
CA LYS A 299 -0.92 47.03 22.06
C LYS A 299 -0.52 48.32 21.36
N GLU A 300 -0.48 48.31 20.03
CA GLU A 300 -0.04 49.44 19.19
C GLU A 300 -1.22 50.29 18.69
N ASP A 301 -2.45 49.87 18.94
CA ASP A 301 -3.66 50.60 18.54
C ASP A 301 -3.79 51.90 19.36
N PRO A 302 -3.86 53.10 18.71
CA PRO A 302 -3.89 54.40 19.39
C PRO A 302 -5.10 54.61 20.31
N LEU A 303 -6.12 53.75 20.20
CA LEU A 303 -7.31 53.73 21.04
C LEU A 303 -7.06 53.07 22.42
N TYR A 304 -5.95 52.36 22.59
CA TYR A 304 -5.64 51.64 23.83
C TYR A 304 -4.37 52.19 24.49
N MET A 305 -4.36 52.25 25.81
CA MET A 305 -3.18 52.60 26.60
C MET A 305 -3.02 51.65 27.79
N PRO A 306 -1.78 51.37 28.24
CA PRO A 306 -1.57 50.62 29.47
C PRO A 306 -1.95 51.46 30.68
N CYS A 307 -2.77 50.91 31.58
CA CYS A 307 -3.09 51.56 32.86
C CYS A 307 -1.81 51.70 33.73
N PRO A 308 -1.54 52.88 34.33
CA PRO A 308 -0.33 53.11 35.12
C PRO A 308 -0.25 52.22 36.38
N HIS A 309 -1.40 51.85 36.95
CA HIS A 309 -1.46 51.09 38.19
C HIS A 309 -1.36 49.57 38.00
N CYS A 310 -2.12 49.01 37.05
CA CYS A 310 -2.18 47.55 36.85
C CYS A 310 -1.52 47.05 35.56
N LYS A 311 -1.00 47.96 34.72
CA LYS A 311 -0.34 47.67 33.43
C LYS A 311 -1.21 46.91 32.40
N LYS A 312 -2.51 46.74 32.67
CA LYS A 312 -3.47 46.15 31.72
C LYS A 312 -3.87 47.19 30.67
N LEU A 313 -4.10 46.75 29.44
CA LEU A 313 -4.58 47.60 28.34
C LEU A 313 -6.02 48.02 28.60
N ILE A 314 -6.29 49.30 28.43
CA ILE A 314 -7.61 49.91 28.57
C ILE A 314 -7.84 50.89 27.43
N LEU A 315 -9.10 51.25 27.18
CA LEU A 315 -9.44 52.28 26.21
C LEU A 315 -8.94 53.65 26.71
N ARG A 316 -8.30 54.42 25.83
CA ARG A 316 -7.75 55.76 26.12
C ARG A 316 -8.81 56.78 26.53
N LEU A 317 -10.08 56.52 26.21
CA LEU A 317 -11.25 57.33 26.56
C LEU A 317 -11.84 56.96 27.94
N ALA A 318 -11.35 55.90 28.59
CA ALA A 318 -11.82 55.53 29.92
C ALA A 318 -11.27 56.52 30.96
N ALA A 319 -12.12 56.99 31.88
CA ALA A 319 -11.69 57.83 33.01
C ALA A 319 -11.28 56.99 34.25
N VAL A 320 -11.78 55.76 34.34
CA VAL A 320 -11.52 54.82 35.43
C VAL A 320 -11.13 53.48 34.83
N CYS A 321 -10.08 52.85 35.36
CA CYS A 321 -9.66 51.55 34.90
C CYS A 321 -10.68 50.46 35.32
N PRO A 322 -11.29 49.71 34.38
CA PRO A 322 -12.27 48.67 34.71
C PRO A 322 -11.68 47.46 35.45
N HIS A 323 -10.34 47.35 35.52
CA HIS A 323 -9.67 46.22 36.15
C HIS A 323 -9.19 46.49 37.58
N CYS A 324 -8.85 47.74 37.92
CA CYS A 324 -8.39 48.11 39.27
C CYS A 324 -9.24 49.20 39.92
N ASN A 325 -10.28 49.68 39.23
CA ASN A 325 -11.22 50.70 39.68
C ASN A 325 -10.58 52.02 40.17
N GLN A 326 -9.37 52.30 39.69
CA GLN A 326 -8.62 53.53 39.98
C GLN A 326 -8.75 54.51 38.80
N SER A 327 -8.82 55.80 39.11
CA SER A 327 -8.75 56.88 38.13
C SER A 327 -7.40 56.87 37.40
N LEU A 328 -7.43 57.17 36.11
CA LEU A 328 -6.30 56.97 35.19
C LEU A 328 -5.27 58.08 35.16
#